data_AF-A0A3A1N4F7-F1
#
_entry.id   AF-A0A3A1N4F7-F1
#
_cell.length_a   1.000
_cell.length_b   1.000
_cell.length_c   1.000
_cell.angle_alpha   90.00
_cell.angle_beta   90.00
_cell.angle_gamma   90.00
#
_symmetry.space_group_name_H-M   'P 1'
#
loop_
_entity.id
_entity.type
_entity.pdbx_description
1 polymer ?
#
loop_
_entity_poly.entity_id
_entity_poly.type
_entity_poly.pdbx_seq_one_letter_code
_entity_poly.pdbx_strand_id
1 'polypeptide(L)'
;MKKLFSLLSIIGIVAISNCTSVPENHDPILGIWAKTESPRVEDKSSNTVREEWIFNDVYLGRYQRYSNSELIFYTDFKWSQENGNYSIIYGDTQLTDITVSLEKAKEPEVLTLDNGSVFATRE
;
A
#
# COMPACT_ATOMS: atom_id res chain seq x y z
N MET A 1 -39.02 -26.43 32.30
CA MET A 1 -37.55 -26.63 32.18
C MET A 1 -37.04 -26.61 30.73
N LYS A 2 -37.61 -27.36 29.78
CA LYS A 2 -37.15 -27.37 28.37
C LYS A 2 -37.07 -25.99 27.68
N LYS A 3 -38.02 -25.08 27.97
CA LYS A 3 -38.02 -23.72 27.41
C LYS A 3 -36.89 -22.82 27.97
N LEU A 4 -36.43 -23.08 29.19
CA LEU A 4 -35.34 -22.32 29.82
C LEU A 4 -33.99 -22.71 29.20
N PHE A 5 -33.78 -24.00 28.96
CA PHE A 5 -32.59 -24.53 28.27
C PHE A 5 -32.51 -24.04 26.81
N SER A 6 -33.66 -23.94 26.12
CA SER A 6 -33.71 -23.39 24.77
C SER A 6 -33.29 -21.91 24.74
N LEU A 7 -33.70 -21.11 25.74
CA LEU A 7 -33.35 -19.70 25.81
C LEU A 7 -31.86 -19.50 26.12
N LEU A 8 -31.32 -20.28 27.07
CA LEU A 8 -29.89 -20.30 27.38
C LEU A 8 -29.04 -20.74 26.20
N SER A 9 -29.54 -21.68 25.38
CA SER A 9 -28.84 -22.12 24.17
C SER A 9 -28.76 -21.01 23.12
N ILE A 10 -29.81 -20.22 22.94
CA ILE A 10 -29.82 -19.08 22.00
C ILE A 10 -28.88 -17.97 22.48
N ILE A 11 -28.93 -17.64 23.78
CA ILE A 11 -28.02 -16.64 24.39
C ILE A 11 -26.56 -17.10 24.28
N GLY A 12 -26.30 -18.40 24.47
CA GLY A 12 -24.97 -18.99 24.30
C GLY A 12 -24.45 -18.84 22.87
N ILE A 13 -25.29 -19.09 21.86
CA ILE A 13 -24.92 -18.93 20.44
C ILE A 13 -24.63 -17.46 20.12
N VAL A 14 -25.42 -16.51 20.63
CA VAL A 14 -25.21 -15.07 20.41
C VAL A 14 -23.95 -14.56 21.12
N ALA A 15 -23.62 -15.11 22.29
CA ALA A 15 -22.43 -14.73 23.07
C ALA A 15 -21.10 -15.22 22.46
N ILE A 16 -21.11 -16.33 21.71
CA ILE A 16 -19.92 -16.84 21.00
C ILE A 16 -19.78 -16.29 19.58
N SER A 17 -20.82 -15.66 19.02
CA SER A 17 -20.72 -14.85 17.80
C SER A 17 -20.02 -13.51 18.09
N ASN A 18 -18.78 -13.59 18.56
CA ASN A 18 -17.86 -12.46 18.52
C ASN A 18 -17.42 -12.28 17.07
N CYS A 19 -18.07 -11.37 16.35
CA CYS A 19 -17.42 -10.71 15.22
C CYS A 19 -16.23 -9.94 15.82
N THR A 20 -15.03 -10.51 15.76
CA THR A 20 -13.82 -9.79 16.17
C THR A 20 -13.68 -8.59 15.24
N SER A 21 -13.59 -7.38 15.78
CA SER A 21 -13.22 -6.22 14.98
C SER A 21 -11.90 -6.51 14.28
N VAL A 22 -11.84 -6.28 12.97
CA VAL A 22 -10.55 -6.32 12.25
C VAL A 22 -9.66 -5.27 12.90
N PRO A 23 -8.45 -5.63 13.39
CA PRO A 23 -7.53 -4.66 13.94
C PRO A 23 -7.26 -3.56 12.92
N GLU A 24 -7.47 -2.30 13.29
CA GLU A 24 -7.11 -1.17 12.43
C GLU A 24 -5.59 -1.13 12.28
N ASN A 25 -5.13 -1.05 11.03
CA ASN A 25 -3.74 -0.87 10.72
C ASN A 25 -3.47 0.63 10.54
N HIS A 26 -2.61 1.18 11.39
CA HIS A 26 -2.21 2.58 11.36
C HIS A 26 -0.74 2.74 10.94
N ASP A 27 -0.23 1.82 10.11
CA ASP A 27 1.14 1.91 9.63
C ASP A 27 1.34 3.26 8.90
N PRO A 28 2.42 3.98 9.19
CA PRO A 28 2.71 5.25 8.51
C PRO A 28 2.91 5.13 7.00
N ILE A 29 3.15 3.94 6.44
CA ILE A 29 3.29 3.78 4.99
C ILE A 29 1.98 4.04 4.24
N LEU A 30 0.83 3.90 4.91
CA LEU A 30 -0.49 4.07 4.34
C LEU A 30 -0.62 5.42 3.62
N GLY A 31 -1.35 5.42 2.50
CA GLY A 31 -1.52 6.59 1.64
C GLY A 31 -0.85 6.44 0.27
N ILE A 32 -0.65 7.58 -0.40
CA ILE A 32 -0.15 7.64 -1.77
C ILE A 32 1.30 8.12 -1.75
N TRP A 33 2.11 7.41 -2.53
CA TRP A 33 3.49 7.75 -2.81
C TRP A 33 3.66 7.91 -4.30
N ALA A 34 4.41 8.91 -4.74
CA ALA A 34 4.59 9.15 -6.16
C ALA A 34 6.04 9.42 -6.56
N LYS A 35 6.32 9.14 -7.82
CA LYS A 35 7.56 9.53 -8.49
C LYS A 35 7.20 10.10 -9.86
N THR A 36 7.76 11.26 -10.20
CA THR A 36 7.61 11.85 -11.54
C THR A 36 8.96 11.89 -12.23
N GLU A 37 9.05 11.23 -13.39
CA GLU A 37 10.22 11.30 -14.26
C GLU A 37 9.98 12.40 -15.30
N SER A 38 10.73 13.49 -15.17
CA SER A 38 10.73 14.58 -16.17
C SER A 38 11.78 14.30 -17.25
N PRO A 39 11.44 14.44 -18.54
CA PRO A 39 12.41 14.27 -19.62
C PRO A 39 13.54 15.29 -19.54
N ARG A 40 14.73 14.87 -19.99
CA ARG A 40 15.88 15.77 -20.11
C ARG A 40 15.57 16.86 -21.15
N VAL A 41 16.06 18.07 -20.89
CA VAL A 41 15.73 19.34 -21.58
C VAL A 41 15.96 19.32 -23.10
N GLU A 42 16.64 18.33 -23.66
CA GLU A 42 17.00 18.26 -25.08
C GLU A 42 15.89 17.73 -26.01
N ASP A 43 14.86 17.04 -25.49
CA ASP A 43 13.81 16.44 -26.32
C ASP A 43 12.48 17.21 -26.28
N LYS A 44 12.18 17.95 -27.35
CA LYS A 44 10.93 18.71 -27.56
C LYS A 44 9.64 17.86 -27.66
N SER A 45 9.72 16.55 -27.45
CA SER A 45 8.57 15.61 -27.40
C SER A 45 8.41 14.89 -26.05
N SER A 46 9.04 15.45 -25.02
CA SER A 46 8.99 15.09 -23.60
C SER A 46 7.62 14.57 -23.11
N ASN A 47 7.46 13.24 -23.03
CA ASN A 47 6.35 12.59 -22.31
C ASN A 47 6.69 12.57 -20.81
N THR A 48 5.81 13.14 -19.98
CA THR A 48 5.95 13.03 -18.52
C THR A 48 5.46 11.66 -18.07
N VAL A 49 6.29 10.91 -17.34
CA VAL A 49 5.90 9.64 -16.72
C VAL A 49 5.73 9.86 -15.23
N ARG A 50 4.59 9.42 -14.70
CA ARG A 50 4.32 9.45 -13.26
C ARG A 50 3.94 8.06 -12.78
N GLU A 51 4.50 7.67 -11.64
CA GLU A 51 4.22 6.40 -10.99
C GLU A 51 3.66 6.67 -9.60
N GLU A 52 2.65 5.89 -9.20
CA GLU A 52 2.02 5.95 -7.88
C GLU A 52 2.01 4.58 -7.21
N TRP A 53 2.22 4.57 -5.90
CA TRP A 53 2.05 3.44 -5.00
C TRP A 53 1.05 3.81 -3.92
N ILE A 54 -0.08 3.11 -3.90
CA ILE A 54 -1.20 3.37 -3.00
C ILE A 54 -1.28 2.22 -1.99
N PHE A 55 -0.90 2.46 -0.74
CA PHE A 55 -0.90 1.47 0.34
C PHE A 55 -2.21 1.53 1.13
N ASN A 56 -2.87 0.39 1.30
CA ASN A 56 -4.06 0.25 2.14
C ASN A 56 -3.78 -0.54 3.43
N ASP A 57 -4.73 -0.48 4.37
CA ASP A 57 -4.65 -1.03 5.72
C ASP A 57 -4.68 -2.57 5.79
N VAL A 58 -5.00 -3.26 4.70
CA VAL A 58 -5.12 -4.73 4.63
C VAL A 58 -3.93 -5.42 3.96
N TYR A 59 -2.74 -4.83 4.01
CA TYR A 59 -1.50 -5.40 3.43
C TYR A 59 -1.56 -5.59 1.90
N LEU A 60 -2.42 -4.81 1.26
CA LEU A 60 -2.55 -4.72 -0.18
C LEU A 60 -2.32 -3.27 -0.63
N GLY A 61 -2.09 -3.10 -1.92
CA GLY A 61 -1.97 -1.79 -2.52
C GLY A 61 -2.11 -1.85 -4.02
N ARG A 62 -2.03 -0.68 -4.63
CA ARG A 62 -2.08 -0.54 -6.09
C ARG A 62 -0.94 0.32 -6.58
N TYR A 63 -0.25 -0.22 -7.57
CA TYR A 63 0.70 0.52 -8.38
C TYR A 63 0.02 1.02 -9.65
N GLN A 64 0.29 2.28 -10.02
CA GLN A 64 -0.24 2.90 -11.22
C GLN A 64 0.87 3.64 -11.95
N ARG A 65 0.89 3.54 -13.29
CA ARG A 65 1.79 4.29 -14.16
C ARG A 65 0.98 5.11 -15.14
N TYR A 66 1.32 6.38 -15.22
CA TYR A 66 0.71 7.36 -16.09
C TYR A 66 1.72 7.88 -17.11
N SER A 67 1.25 8.17 -18.32
CA SER A 67 1.97 8.96 -19.31
C SER A 67 1.11 10.15 -19.70
N ASN A 68 1.64 11.37 -19.53
CA ASN A 68 0.91 12.61 -19.81
C ASN A 68 -0.47 12.67 -19.13
N SER A 69 -0.54 12.20 -17.87
CA SER A 69 -1.76 12.09 -17.05
C SER A 69 -2.76 11.01 -17.49
N GLU A 70 -2.48 10.22 -18.53
CA GLU A 70 -3.27 9.05 -18.91
C GLU A 70 -2.75 7.81 -18.20
N LEU A 71 -3.63 7.03 -17.57
CA LEU A 71 -3.27 5.76 -16.94
C LEU A 71 -2.94 4.73 -18.03
N ILE A 72 -1.69 4.31 -18.10
CA ILE A 72 -1.21 3.38 -19.13
C ILE A 72 -0.97 1.96 -18.59
N PHE A 73 -0.84 1.81 -17.27
CA PHE A 73 -0.64 0.52 -16.62
C PHE A 73 -1.03 0.58 -15.15
N TYR A 74 -1.56 -0.51 -14.61
CA TYR A 74 -1.71 -0.68 -13.18
C TYR A 74 -1.59 -2.16 -12.80
N THR A 75 -1.15 -2.42 -11.57
CA THR A 75 -1.25 -3.75 -10.95
C THR A 75 -1.45 -3.61 -9.46
N ASP A 76 -2.10 -4.59 -8.85
CA ASP A 76 -2.18 -4.66 -7.40
C ASP A 76 -0.89 -5.28 -6.84
N PHE A 77 -0.53 -4.94 -5.61
CA PHE A 77 0.61 -5.51 -4.91
C PHE A 77 0.23 -5.92 -3.50
N LYS A 78 0.98 -6.88 -2.95
CA LYS A 78 0.99 -7.18 -1.52
C LYS A 78 2.12 -6.40 -0.87
N TRP A 79 1.95 -6.03 0.39
CA TRP A 79 3.04 -5.44 1.14
C TRP A 79 3.14 -6.00 2.55
N SER A 80 4.35 -5.99 3.09
CA SER A 80 4.64 -6.39 4.47
C SER A 80 5.72 -5.49 5.05
N GLN A 81 5.70 -5.32 6.37
CA GLN A 81 6.69 -4.54 7.10
C GLN A 81 7.51 -5.46 8.01
N GLU A 82 8.82 -5.27 7.99
CA GLU A 82 9.75 -5.92 8.93
C GLU A 82 10.88 -4.95 9.27
N ASN A 83 11.05 -4.65 10.57
CA ASN A 83 12.14 -3.82 11.09
C ASN A 83 12.30 -2.44 10.40
N GLY A 84 11.21 -1.83 9.95
CA GLY A 84 11.20 -0.52 9.28
C GLY A 84 11.37 -0.59 7.77
N ASN A 85 11.57 -1.79 7.21
CA ASN A 85 11.62 -2.04 5.79
C ASN A 85 10.28 -2.60 5.31
N TYR A 86 9.90 -2.21 4.11
CA TYR A 86 8.64 -2.59 3.48
C TYR A 86 8.93 -3.36 2.20
N SER A 87 8.45 -4.60 2.13
CA SER A 87 8.50 -5.41 0.92
C SER A 87 7.24 -5.16 0.11
N ILE A 88 7.39 -4.84 -1.17
CA ILE A 88 6.31 -4.66 -2.15
C ILE A 88 6.43 -5.80 -3.16
N ILE A 89 5.42 -6.66 -3.20
CA ILE A 89 5.34 -7.83 -4.07
C ILE A 89 4.26 -7.60 -5.10
N TYR A 90 4.65 -7.40 -6.36
CA TYR A 90 3.70 -7.05 -7.42
C TYR A 90 2.94 -8.29 -7.90
N GLY A 91 1.66 -8.11 -8.24
CA GLY A 91 0.85 -9.16 -8.86
C GLY A 91 1.23 -9.44 -10.31
N ASP A 92 1.91 -8.49 -10.97
CA ASP A 92 2.38 -8.64 -12.36
C ASP A 92 3.88 -8.98 -12.37
N THR A 93 4.24 -10.08 -13.03
CA THR A 93 5.62 -10.59 -13.14
C THR A 93 6.55 -9.72 -13.98
N GLN A 94 6.04 -8.71 -14.70
CA GLN A 94 6.86 -7.74 -15.43
C GLN A 94 7.53 -6.73 -14.50
N LEU A 95 7.03 -6.59 -13.28
CA LEU A 95 7.63 -5.74 -12.25
C LEU A 95 8.50 -6.59 -11.32
N THR A 96 9.63 -6.02 -10.92
CA THR A 96 10.49 -6.62 -9.91
C THR A 96 10.02 -6.18 -8.54
N ASP A 97 9.78 -7.15 -7.66
CA ASP A 97 9.52 -6.91 -6.24
C ASP A 97 10.61 -6.03 -5.63
N ILE A 98 10.24 -5.19 -4.68
CA ILE A 98 11.14 -4.17 -4.16
C ILE A 98 11.02 -4.02 -2.65
N THR A 99 12.14 -3.73 -2.01
CA THR A 99 12.21 -3.36 -0.60
C THR A 99 12.50 -1.87 -0.50
N VAL A 100 11.75 -1.17 0.34
CA VAL A 100 11.92 0.26 0.61
C VAL A 100 11.93 0.56 2.10
N SER A 101 12.57 1.66 2.49
CA SER A 101 12.56 2.16 3.87
C SER A 101 11.86 3.52 3.93
N LEU A 102 11.13 3.77 5.02
CA LEU A 102 10.42 5.03 5.24
C LEU A 102 11.29 6.05 6.00
N GLU A 103 11.53 7.21 5.39
CA GLU A 103 12.21 8.34 6.03
C GLU A 103 11.23 9.45 6.37
N LYS A 104 10.70 9.43 7.61
CA LYS A 104 9.71 10.41 8.12
C LYS A 104 10.27 11.80 8.43
N ALA A 105 11.60 11.93 8.54
CA ALA A 105 12.23 13.20 8.96
C ALA A 105 12.39 14.20 7.79
N LYS A 106 12.00 13.83 6.58
CA LYS A 106 12.04 14.68 5.39
C LYS A 106 10.67 15.29 5.12
N GLU A 107 10.68 16.46 4.49
CA GLU A 107 9.49 17.19 4.07
C GLU A 107 9.59 17.44 2.54
N PRO A 108 8.83 16.72 1.70
CA PRO A 108 7.89 15.64 2.04
C PRO A 108 8.62 14.37 2.54
N GLU A 109 7.91 13.49 3.26
CA GLU A 109 8.42 12.17 3.61
C GLU A 109 8.80 11.39 2.35
N VAL A 110 9.77 10.48 2.44
CA VAL A 110 10.25 9.71 1.28
C VAL A 110 10.36 8.22 1.59
N LEU A 111 10.13 7.42 0.56
CA LEU A 111 10.57 6.02 0.49
C LEU A 111 11.95 5.98 -0.17
N THR A 112 12.88 5.22 0.40
CA THR A 112 14.23 5.05 -0.14
C THR A 112 14.54 3.58 -0.43
N LEU A 113 15.43 3.36 -1.41
CA LEU A 113 16.03 2.06 -1.69
C LEU A 113 17.23 1.81 -0.76
N ASP A 114 17.71 0.57 -0.71
CA ASP A 114 18.88 0.17 0.10
C ASP A 114 20.15 0.98 -0.19
N ASN A 115 20.27 1.54 -1.39
CA ASN A 115 21.39 2.41 -1.78
C ASN A 115 21.22 3.88 -1.34
N GLY A 116 20.15 4.21 -0.60
CA GLY A 116 19.80 5.55 -0.12
C GLY A 116 19.16 6.46 -1.17
N SER A 117 18.95 5.98 -2.41
CA SER A 117 18.26 6.76 -3.44
C SER A 117 16.77 6.88 -3.14
N VAL A 118 16.17 8.03 -3.49
CA VAL A 118 14.73 8.27 -3.34
C VAL A 118 13.99 7.41 -4.35
N PHE A 119 13.09 6.57 -3.83
CA PHE A 119 12.19 5.74 -4.62
C PHE A 119 10.91 6.51 -4.98
N ALA A 120 10.24 7.07 -3.97
CA ALA A 120 9.01 7.84 -4.13
C ALA A 120 8.85 8.85 -2.97
N THR A 121 8.08 9.91 -3.20
CA THR A 121 7.77 10.96 -2.22
C THR A 121 6.29 10.88 -1.82
N ARG A 122 5.99 11.27 -0.58
CA ARG A 122 4.60 11.38 -0.10
C ARG A 122 3.83 12.42 -0.92
N GLU A 123 2.59 12.10 -1.28
CA GLU A 123 1.59 13.06 -1.80
C GLU A 123 0.80 13.73 -0.67
#